data_AF-X6MAT4-F1
#
_entry.id   AF-X6MAT4-F1
#
_cell.length_a   1.000
_cell.length_b   1.000
_cell.length_c   1.000
_cell.angle_alpha   90.00
_cell.angle_beta   90.00
_cell.angle_gamma   90.00
#
_symmetry.space_group_name_H-M   'P 1'
#
loop_
_entity.id
_entity.type
_entity.pdbx_description
1 polymer ?
#
loop_
_entity_poly.entity_id
_entity_poly.type
_entity_poly.pdbx_seq_one_letter_code
_entity_poly.pdbx_strand_id
1 'polypeptide(L)'
;MTFFSNDEIRTTPFFCFACNLFRYSNDVKYLRDLKIHLTNYSIQKKSKNYKQNTDYNEYLFTKWSLKQLLEYLQIRDHQNIDLLLSDIHDIVIKTMLSVHASITSRLTLANCSWKQCFELYGFDILLTDELVPYLLEVNLLPSLSSSSPFDKRIKTTLMCDIFHCIGVEPVDMKEYSSLQSNSLESAHKRSPTCENFSKERLMIGPREVQLLQEIQDQLNRSGNFRCIYPLTSNVAKYQGFYGSATYNCLLWLNFLKLSPAEQSLILNVDNKGNDDILFQIVVSETAVTLKTASTPQN
;
A
#
# COMPACT_ATOMS: atom_id res chain seq x y z
N MET A 1 -4.80 1.93 7.42
CA MET A 1 -3.55 1.94 6.63
C MET A 1 -3.85 1.14 5.38
N THR A 2 -3.67 1.74 4.22
CA THR A 2 -3.92 1.10 2.92
C THR A 2 -2.57 0.72 2.34
N PHE A 3 -2.37 -0.57 2.08
CA PHE A 3 -1.17 -1.11 1.47
C PHE A 3 -1.44 -1.28 -0.01
N PHE A 4 -0.55 -0.70 -0.81
CA PHE A 4 -0.58 -0.85 -2.25
C PHE A 4 0.58 -1.75 -2.67
N SER A 5 0.30 -2.79 -3.45
CA SER A 5 1.29 -3.49 -4.27
C SER A 5 1.18 -2.98 -5.70
N ASN A 6 2.16 -3.29 -6.51
CA ASN A 6 2.23 -2.86 -7.89
C ASN A 6 2.10 -4.10 -8.79
N ASP A 7 0.91 -4.35 -9.32
CA ASP A 7 0.47 -5.72 -9.62
C ASP A 7 -0.24 -5.91 -10.96
N GLU A 8 0.09 -5.12 -11.99
CA GLU A 8 -0.37 -5.40 -13.35
C GLU A 8 0.70 -5.32 -14.44
N ILE A 9 0.46 -6.15 -15.46
CA ILE A 9 1.24 -6.51 -16.65
C ILE A 9 1.40 -5.34 -17.65
N ARG A 10 1.16 -4.10 -17.24
CA ARG A 10 1.40 -2.92 -18.08
C ARG A 10 2.33 -1.95 -17.38
N THR A 11 3.62 -2.20 -17.60
CA THR A 11 4.73 -1.25 -17.35
C THR A 11 4.82 -0.78 -15.90
N THR A 12 5.26 -1.66 -15.01
CA THR A 12 5.24 -1.39 -13.57
C THR A 12 6.59 -1.57 -12.88
N PRO A 13 6.94 -0.64 -11.97
CA PRO A 13 8.25 -0.60 -11.31
C PRO A 13 8.30 -1.47 -10.05
N PHE A 14 8.61 -2.73 -10.25
CA PHE A 14 9.35 -3.50 -9.25
C PHE A 14 10.77 -3.66 -9.77
N PHE A 15 11.74 -3.45 -8.88
CA PHE A 15 13.11 -3.83 -9.14
C PHE A 15 13.21 -5.33 -8.85
N CYS A 16 13.16 -6.16 -9.89
CA CYS A 16 13.57 -7.55 -9.72
C CYS A 16 15.00 -7.71 -10.25
N PHE A 17 15.92 -8.08 -9.37
CA PHE A 17 17.19 -8.67 -9.81
C PHE A 17 16.95 -10.12 -10.21
N ALA A 18 16.30 -10.32 -11.36
CA ALA A 18 16.09 -11.61 -11.96
C ALA A 18 17.32 -12.09 -12.77
N CYS A 19 18.52 -11.94 -12.21
CA CYS A 19 19.69 -12.59 -12.81
C CYS A 19 20.80 -12.69 -11.79
N ASN A 20 20.89 -13.86 -11.17
CA ASN A 20 22.18 -14.34 -10.74
C ASN A 20 23.02 -14.57 -12.01
N LEU A 21 23.96 -13.66 -12.31
CA LEU A 21 24.91 -13.77 -13.44
C LEU A 21 25.71 -15.08 -13.42
N PHE A 22 25.71 -15.75 -12.26
CA PHE A 22 26.36 -17.02 -12.00
C PHE A 22 25.35 -17.97 -11.36
N ARG A 23 25.39 -19.24 -11.74
CA ARG A 23 24.58 -20.27 -11.08
C ARG A 23 25.00 -20.37 -9.61
N TYR A 24 24.02 -20.35 -8.70
CA TYR A 24 24.27 -20.52 -7.28
C TYR A 24 25.04 -21.82 -7.02
N SER A 25 26.01 -21.80 -6.10
CA SER A 25 26.90 -22.94 -5.85
C SER A 25 27.23 -23.08 -4.36
N ASN A 26 26.94 -24.25 -3.80
CA ASN A 26 27.28 -24.61 -2.42
C ASN A 26 28.71 -25.15 -2.26
N ASP A 27 29.50 -25.21 -3.33
CA ASP A 27 30.89 -25.66 -3.22
C ASP A 27 31.70 -24.64 -2.41
N VAL A 28 32.41 -25.16 -1.39
CA VAL A 28 33.25 -24.41 -0.45
C VAL A 28 34.22 -23.47 -1.16
N LYS A 29 34.68 -23.84 -2.36
CA LYS A 29 35.57 -23.02 -3.18
C LYS A 29 34.97 -21.68 -3.57
N TYR A 30 33.64 -21.60 -3.70
CA TYR A 30 32.94 -20.43 -4.19
C TYR A 30 32.12 -19.71 -3.11
N LEU A 31 32.11 -20.21 -1.87
CA LEU A 31 31.39 -19.56 -0.75
C LEU A 31 31.83 -18.11 -0.50
N ARG A 32 33.08 -17.78 -0.82
CA ARG A 32 33.61 -16.41 -0.69
C ARG A 32 33.35 -15.52 -1.90
N ASP A 33 32.86 -16.08 -3.01
CA ASP A 33 32.53 -15.29 -4.19
C ASP A 33 31.15 -14.65 -4.03
N LEU A 34 31.15 -13.42 -3.52
CA LEU A 34 29.95 -12.64 -3.30
C LEU A 34 29.09 -12.47 -4.57
N LYS A 35 29.67 -12.56 -5.77
CA LYS A 35 28.92 -12.37 -7.03
C LYS A 35 28.02 -13.57 -7.36
N ILE A 36 28.27 -14.73 -6.74
CA ILE A 36 27.45 -15.93 -6.89
C ILE A 36 26.28 -15.91 -5.90
N HIS A 37 26.51 -15.33 -4.73
CA HIS A 37 25.60 -15.44 -3.59
C HIS A 37 24.76 -14.19 -3.34
N LEU A 38 25.20 -13.01 -3.78
CA LEU A 38 24.54 -11.74 -3.52
C LEU A 38 24.04 -11.10 -4.79
N THR A 39 22.76 -10.71 -4.82
CA THR A 39 22.10 -10.11 -5.98
C THR A 39 22.17 -8.58 -6.00
N ASN A 40 22.70 -7.95 -4.93
CA ASN A 40 22.71 -6.49 -4.81
C ASN A 40 23.40 -5.82 -6.01
N TYR A 41 22.76 -4.78 -6.54
CA TYR A 41 23.27 -4.00 -7.67
C TYR A 41 24.74 -3.56 -7.51
N SER A 42 25.09 -3.08 -6.32
CA SER A 42 26.40 -2.51 -5.99
C SER A 42 27.54 -3.52 -6.18
N ILE A 43 27.23 -4.81 -6.03
CA ILE A 43 28.13 -5.95 -6.23
C ILE A 43 28.07 -6.41 -7.68
N GLN A 44 26.87 -6.66 -8.21
CA GLN A 44 26.68 -7.24 -9.54
C GLN A 44 27.18 -6.33 -10.67
N LYS A 45 27.08 -5.00 -10.54
CA LYS A 45 27.59 -4.04 -11.54
C LYS A 45 29.10 -4.13 -11.78
N LYS A 46 29.85 -4.74 -10.85
CA LYS A 46 31.31 -4.95 -10.96
C LYS A 46 31.65 -6.28 -11.63
N SER A 47 30.66 -7.08 -12.03
CA SER A 47 30.85 -8.34 -12.73
C SER A 47 31.21 -8.10 -14.20
N LYS A 48 32.09 -8.93 -14.76
CA LYS A 48 32.42 -8.90 -16.19
C LYS A 48 31.23 -9.28 -17.08
N ASN A 49 30.30 -10.06 -16.54
CA ASN A 49 29.11 -10.51 -17.26
C ASN A 49 27.94 -9.53 -17.12
N TYR A 50 28.11 -8.43 -16.38
CA TYR A 50 27.07 -7.43 -16.23
C TYR A 50 26.82 -6.72 -17.56
N LYS A 51 25.60 -6.85 -18.05
CA LYS A 51 25.09 -6.07 -19.19
C LYS A 51 24.12 -5.02 -18.67
N GLN A 52 24.40 -3.76 -18.97
CA GLN A 52 23.56 -2.62 -18.60
C GLN A 52 22.34 -2.57 -19.53
N ASN A 53 21.15 -2.46 -18.95
CA ASN A 53 19.93 -2.24 -19.72
C ASN A 53 19.95 -0.87 -20.40
N THR A 54 20.10 -0.86 -21.73
CA THR A 54 19.97 0.33 -22.57
C THR A 54 18.57 0.48 -23.15
N ASP A 55 17.86 -0.64 -23.37
CA ASP A 55 16.48 -0.69 -23.84
C ASP A 55 15.57 -1.38 -22.79
N TYR A 56 14.33 -0.91 -22.68
CA TYR A 56 13.29 -1.47 -21.81
C TYR A 56 12.72 -2.78 -22.33
N ASN A 57 12.68 -2.99 -23.65
CA ASN A 57 11.99 -4.12 -24.27
C ASN A 57 12.86 -5.38 -24.45
N GLU A 58 14.16 -5.31 -24.15
CA GLU A 58 15.07 -6.44 -24.34
C GLU A 58 15.19 -7.30 -23.07
N TYR A 59 15.09 -8.62 -23.25
CA TYR A 59 15.13 -9.64 -22.19
C TYR A 59 16.56 -10.17 -21.89
N LEU A 60 17.59 -9.63 -22.54
CA LEU A 60 18.97 -10.16 -22.50
C LEU A 60 19.87 -9.51 -21.44
N PHE A 61 19.28 -8.71 -20.55
CA PHE A 61 20.02 -7.92 -19.56
C PHE A 61 19.92 -8.47 -18.13
N THR A 62 20.82 -7.99 -17.27
CA THR A 62 20.99 -8.45 -15.89
C THR A 62 19.89 -8.01 -14.92
N LYS A 63 19.07 -7.04 -15.31
CA LYS A 63 17.95 -6.52 -14.51
C LYS A 63 16.68 -6.64 -15.32
N TRP A 64 15.61 -7.14 -14.71
CA TRP A 64 14.30 -7.19 -15.35
C TRP A 64 13.29 -6.41 -14.53
N SER A 65 12.27 -5.88 -15.20
CA SER A 65 11.08 -5.42 -14.50
C SER A 65 10.34 -6.64 -13.96
N LEU A 66 9.52 -6.47 -12.92
CA LEU A 66 8.69 -7.58 -12.44
C LEU A 66 7.82 -8.14 -13.55
N LYS A 67 7.20 -7.27 -14.37
CA LYS A 67 6.46 -7.71 -15.54
C LYS A 67 7.25 -8.71 -16.40
N GLN A 68 8.48 -8.34 -16.78
CA GLN A 68 9.33 -9.21 -17.60
C GLN A 68 9.68 -10.52 -16.88
N LEU A 69 9.95 -10.48 -15.57
CA LEU A 69 10.17 -11.70 -14.79
C LEU A 69 8.93 -12.60 -14.79
N LEU A 70 7.75 -12.04 -14.51
CA LEU A 70 6.51 -12.81 -14.43
C LEU A 70 6.16 -13.44 -15.79
N GLU A 71 6.30 -12.67 -16.88
CA GLU A 71 6.14 -13.17 -18.25
C GLU A 71 7.13 -14.32 -18.54
N TYR A 72 8.39 -14.17 -18.13
CA TYR A 72 9.40 -15.22 -18.28
C TYR A 72 9.05 -16.49 -17.49
N LEU A 73 8.68 -16.37 -16.22
CA LEU A 73 8.31 -17.50 -15.36
C LEU A 73 7.06 -18.22 -15.89
N GLN A 74 6.09 -17.46 -16.40
CA GLN A 74 4.87 -18.01 -16.99
C GLN A 74 5.19 -18.88 -18.22
N ILE A 75 6.09 -18.41 -19.10
CA ILE A 75 6.50 -19.14 -20.30
C ILE A 75 7.35 -20.36 -19.95
N ARG A 76 8.28 -20.23 -19.01
CA ARG A 76 9.28 -21.26 -18.71
C ARG A 76 8.70 -22.42 -17.91
N ASP A 77 8.05 -22.12 -16.78
CA ASP A 77 7.74 -23.12 -15.77
C ASP A 77 6.23 -23.49 -15.75
N HIS A 78 5.41 -22.87 -16.61
CA HIS A 78 3.94 -23.05 -16.69
C HIS A 78 3.24 -22.91 -15.33
N GLN A 79 3.85 -22.16 -14.42
CA GLN A 79 3.38 -22.00 -13.05
C GLN A 79 2.29 -20.94 -12.95
N ASN A 80 1.46 -21.09 -11.92
CA ASN A 80 0.41 -20.14 -11.63
C ASN A 80 1.01 -18.87 -11.00
N ILE A 81 1.29 -17.87 -11.84
CA ILE A 81 1.83 -16.57 -11.43
C ILE A 81 0.91 -15.86 -10.44
N ASP A 82 -0.40 -16.06 -10.51
CA ASP A 82 -1.35 -15.44 -9.59
C ASP A 82 -1.17 -15.98 -8.16
N LEU A 83 -0.82 -17.27 -8.01
CA LEU A 83 -0.46 -17.84 -6.70
C LEU A 83 0.84 -17.24 -6.17
N LEU A 84 1.88 -17.13 -7.01
CA LEU A 84 3.14 -16.50 -6.63
C LEU A 84 2.94 -15.05 -6.15
N LEU A 85 2.17 -14.25 -6.90
CA LEU A 85 1.86 -12.87 -6.50
C LEU A 85 1.04 -12.82 -5.21
N SER A 86 0.06 -13.71 -5.05
CA SER A 86 -0.72 -13.84 -3.82
C SER A 86 0.18 -14.15 -2.61
N ASP A 87 1.16 -15.04 -2.75
CA ASP A 87 2.09 -15.39 -1.68
C ASP A 87 3.04 -14.23 -1.36
N ILE A 88 3.50 -13.49 -2.38
CA ILE A 88 4.27 -12.25 -2.21
C ILE A 88 3.44 -11.19 -1.47
N HIS A 89 2.17 -10.99 -1.81
CA HIS A 89 1.29 -10.06 -1.11
C HIS A 89 1.06 -10.46 0.34
N ASP A 90 0.88 -11.75 0.59
CA ASP A 90 0.70 -12.28 1.94
C ASP A 90 1.92 -11.98 2.82
N ILE A 91 3.13 -12.14 2.29
CA ILE A 91 4.37 -11.74 2.96
C ILE A 91 4.37 -10.24 3.27
N VAL A 92 4.09 -9.39 2.27
CA VAL A 92 4.08 -7.92 2.44
C VAL A 92 3.07 -7.50 3.50
N ILE A 93 1.84 -8.00 3.42
CA ILE A 93 0.75 -7.67 4.36
C ILE A 93 1.11 -8.10 5.77
N LYS A 94 1.51 -9.37 5.99
CA LYS A 94 1.87 -9.87 7.32
C LYS A 94 3.03 -9.10 7.93
N THR A 95 4.04 -8.76 7.12
CA THR A 95 5.19 -7.97 7.56
C THR A 95 4.76 -6.58 8.02
N MET A 96 3.95 -5.87 7.23
CA MET A 96 3.46 -4.54 7.60
C MET A 96 2.51 -4.56 8.80
N LEU A 97 1.67 -5.60 8.92
CA LEU A 97 0.79 -5.77 10.07
C LEU A 97 1.56 -6.04 11.37
N SER A 98 2.70 -6.75 11.31
CA SER A 98 3.53 -7.03 12.48
C SER A 98 4.06 -5.76 13.17
N VAL A 99 4.28 -4.68 12.41
CA VAL A 99 4.77 -3.39 12.91
C VAL A 99 3.66 -2.34 13.07
N HIS A 100 2.43 -2.65 12.64
CA HIS A 100 1.32 -1.70 12.56
C HIS A 100 1.03 -1.03 13.91
N ALA A 101 0.94 -1.80 15.00
CA ALA A 101 0.65 -1.28 16.33
C ALA A 101 1.68 -0.24 16.80
N SER A 102 2.96 -0.51 16.56
CA SER A 102 4.05 0.42 16.92
C SER A 102 4.01 1.70 16.09
N ILE A 103 3.70 1.61 14.79
CA ILE A 103 3.57 2.78 13.91
C ILE A 103 2.35 3.61 14.33
N THR A 104 1.18 3.00 14.48
CA THR A 104 -0.06 3.68 14.85
C THR A 104 0.05 4.34 16.23
N SER A 105 0.69 3.70 17.20
CA SER A 105 0.93 4.31 18.51
C SER A 105 1.76 5.58 18.40
N ARG A 106 2.85 5.57 17.62
CA ARG A 106 3.69 6.76 17.39
C ARG A 106 2.97 7.87 16.63
N LEU A 107 2.22 7.54 15.58
CA LEU A 107 1.43 8.52 14.83
C LEU A 107 0.35 9.17 15.70
N THR A 108 -0.28 8.37 16.57
CA THR A 108 -1.28 8.87 17.53
C THR A 108 -0.65 9.84 18.52
N LEU A 109 0.52 9.50 19.07
CA LEU A 109 1.26 10.38 20.00
C LEU A 109 1.75 11.67 19.33
N ALA A 110 2.10 11.60 18.04
CA ALA A 110 2.53 12.75 17.25
C ALA A 110 1.36 13.60 16.71
N ASN A 111 0.11 13.23 17.00
CA ASN A 111 -1.09 13.86 16.44
C ASN A 111 -1.06 13.96 14.89
N CYS A 112 -0.45 12.98 14.23
CA CYS A 112 -0.39 12.93 12.77
C CYS A 112 -1.74 12.51 12.19
N SER A 113 -2.32 13.37 11.36
CA SER A 113 -3.45 13.07 10.49
C SER A 113 -3.06 12.07 9.40
N TRP A 114 -4.06 11.32 8.90
CA TRP A 114 -3.87 10.34 7.82
C TRP A 114 -3.39 10.96 6.50
N LYS A 115 -3.56 12.27 6.30
CA LYS A 115 -3.06 12.99 5.11
C LYS A 115 -1.58 13.38 5.20
N GLN A 116 -0.94 13.26 6.36
CA GLN A 116 0.38 13.86 6.60
C GLN A 116 1.55 12.91 6.37
N CYS A 117 1.32 11.59 6.37
CA CYS A 117 2.40 10.61 6.33
C CYS A 117 2.14 9.53 5.29
N PHE A 118 3.13 9.30 4.44
CA PHE A 118 3.25 8.13 3.57
C PHE A 118 4.70 7.66 3.62
N GLU A 119 4.93 6.39 3.28
CA GLU A 119 6.28 5.83 3.25
C GLU A 119 6.40 4.81 2.12
N LEU A 120 7.55 4.83 1.44
CA LEU A 120 7.89 3.89 0.37
C LEU A 120 8.85 2.83 0.92
N TYR A 121 8.42 1.58 0.92
CA TYR A 121 9.22 0.44 1.35
C TYR A 121 9.77 -0.33 0.15
N GLY A 122 11.03 -0.77 0.23
CA GLY A 122 11.63 -1.73 -0.68
C GLY A 122 11.62 -3.12 -0.06
N PHE A 123 10.88 -4.06 -0.63
CA PHE A 123 10.86 -5.45 -0.18
C PHE A 123 11.83 -6.29 -1.02
N ASP A 124 12.80 -6.90 -0.36
CA ASP A 124 13.74 -7.83 -0.98
C ASP A 124 13.23 -9.25 -0.75
N ILE A 125 12.70 -9.88 -1.80
CA ILE A 125 12.09 -11.21 -1.76
C ILE A 125 12.91 -12.16 -2.64
N LEU A 126 13.28 -13.30 -2.08
CA LEU A 126 13.99 -14.38 -2.77
C LEU A 126 13.01 -15.49 -3.15
N LEU A 127 13.09 -15.98 -4.38
CA LEU A 127 12.32 -17.14 -4.83
C LEU A 127 13.21 -18.39 -4.81
N THR A 128 12.67 -19.51 -4.32
CA THR A 128 13.31 -20.83 -4.50
C THR A 128 13.11 -21.35 -5.92
N ASP A 129 13.74 -22.48 -6.23
CA ASP A 129 13.54 -23.22 -7.47
C ASP A 129 12.09 -23.73 -7.66
N GLU A 130 11.34 -23.94 -6.58
CA GLU A 130 9.90 -24.22 -6.61
C GLU A 130 9.02 -22.94 -6.61
N LEU A 131 9.62 -21.76 -6.82
CA LEU A 131 8.96 -20.45 -6.78
C LEU A 131 8.29 -20.12 -5.44
N VAL A 132 8.81 -20.64 -4.32
CA VAL A 132 8.35 -20.24 -3.00
C VAL A 132 9.02 -18.91 -2.61
N PRO A 133 8.25 -17.83 -2.30
CA PRO A 133 8.84 -16.56 -1.91
C PRO A 133 9.25 -16.54 -0.44
N TYR A 134 10.44 -15.98 -0.17
CA TYR A 134 10.97 -15.74 1.16
C TYR A 134 11.38 -14.28 1.31
N LEU A 135 10.92 -13.64 2.39
CA LEU A 135 11.36 -12.28 2.75
C LEU A 135 12.80 -12.31 3.25
N LEU A 136 13.67 -11.50 2.65
CA LEU A 136 15.03 -11.28 3.13
C LEU A 136 15.11 -10.06 4.04
N GLU A 137 14.67 -8.90 3.54
CA GLU A 137 14.71 -7.64 4.26
C GLU A 137 13.65 -6.65 3.77
N VAL A 138 13.38 -5.63 4.61
CA VAL A 138 12.54 -4.48 4.26
C VAL A 138 13.36 -3.21 4.41
N ASN A 139 13.56 -2.52 3.29
CA ASN A 139 14.30 -1.28 3.19
C ASN A 139 13.36 -0.07 3.34
N LEU A 140 13.59 0.76 4.36
CA LEU A 140 12.85 2.02 4.57
C LEU A 140 13.26 3.12 3.57
N LEU A 141 14.46 3.02 3.01
CA LEU A 141 15.02 3.99 2.06
C LEU A 141 15.53 3.27 0.81
N PRO A 142 14.63 2.70 -0.01
CA PRO A 142 15.03 2.07 -1.26
C PRO A 142 15.72 3.08 -2.17
N SER A 143 16.78 2.66 -2.86
CA SER A 143 17.56 3.57 -3.72
C SER A 143 16.72 4.08 -4.88
N LEU A 144 16.50 5.39 -4.94
CA LEU A 144 15.88 6.08 -6.10
C LEU A 144 16.91 6.55 -7.15
N SER A 145 18.21 6.28 -6.91
CA SER A 145 19.27 6.62 -7.87
C SER A 145 19.08 5.87 -9.19
N SER A 146 19.16 6.59 -10.32
CA SER A 146 18.93 6.02 -11.64
C SER A 146 20.23 5.97 -12.42
N SER A 147 20.75 4.76 -12.63
CA SER A 147 22.04 4.54 -13.31
C SER A 147 21.92 4.09 -14.76
N SER A 148 20.71 3.84 -15.24
CA SER A 148 20.40 3.51 -16.63
C SER A 148 19.06 4.14 -17.05
N PRO A 149 18.80 4.29 -18.37
CA PRO A 149 17.49 4.70 -18.87
C PRO A 149 16.35 3.81 -18.37
N PHE A 150 16.63 2.50 -18.23
CA PHE A 150 15.72 1.53 -17.65
C PHE A 150 15.36 1.85 -16.19
N ASP A 151 16.38 2.05 -15.34
CA ASP A 151 16.18 2.41 -13.93
C ASP A 151 15.38 3.71 -13.81
N LYS A 152 15.72 4.70 -14.66
CA LYS A 152 15.09 6.03 -14.67
C LYS A 152 13.60 5.93 -15.00
N ARG A 153 13.23 5.18 -16.05
CA ARG A 153 11.83 5.01 -16.43
C ARG A 153 11.00 4.42 -15.30
N ILE A 154 11.46 3.31 -14.74
CA ILE A 154 10.81 2.61 -13.62
C ILE A 154 10.64 3.52 -12.41
N LYS A 155 11.74 4.13 -11.94
CA LYS A 155 11.73 4.92 -10.70
C LYS A 155 10.97 6.24 -10.85
N THR A 156 11.04 6.88 -12.02
CA THR A 156 10.25 8.09 -12.29
C THR A 156 8.76 7.75 -12.33
N THR A 157 8.35 6.68 -13.02
CA THR A 157 6.94 6.24 -13.02
C THR A 157 6.46 5.91 -11.60
N LEU A 158 7.26 5.18 -10.82
CA LEU A 158 6.96 4.87 -9.42
C LEU A 158 6.65 6.15 -8.63
N MET A 159 7.55 7.14 -8.68
CA MET A 159 7.38 8.38 -7.93
C MET A 159 6.19 9.21 -8.43
N CYS A 160 5.96 9.27 -9.74
CA CYS A 160 4.79 9.93 -10.30
C CYS A 160 3.50 9.31 -9.76
N ASP A 161 3.38 7.98 -9.79
CA ASP A 161 2.20 7.28 -9.32
C ASP A 161 2.03 7.43 -7.79
N ILE A 162 3.12 7.48 -7.02
CA ILE A 162 3.06 7.77 -5.58
C ILE A 162 2.46 9.15 -5.35
N PHE A 163 2.97 10.20 -6.01
CA PHE A 163 2.47 11.56 -5.81
C PHE A 163 1.04 11.74 -6.34
N HIS A 164 0.69 11.09 -7.45
CA HIS A 164 -0.68 11.04 -7.92
C HIS A 164 -1.59 10.35 -6.91
N CYS A 165 -1.18 9.23 -6.32
CA CYS A 165 -1.96 8.50 -5.33
C CYS A 165 -2.11 9.28 -4.02
N ILE A 166 -1.07 9.98 -3.55
CA ILE A 166 -1.15 10.81 -2.33
C ILE A 166 -2.09 11.99 -2.53
N GLY A 167 -2.12 12.60 -3.72
CA GLY A 167 -3.02 13.72 -4.01
C GLY A 167 -2.62 14.96 -3.24
N VAL A 168 -1.36 15.39 -3.39
CA VAL A 168 -0.85 16.58 -2.71
C VAL A 168 -1.67 17.79 -3.14
N GLU A 169 -2.50 18.28 -2.22
CA GLU A 169 -3.30 19.49 -2.41
C GLU A 169 -2.38 20.72 -2.27
N PRO A 170 -2.40 21.66 -3.24
CA PRO A 170 -1.70 22.92 -3.08
C PRO A 170 -2.37 23.72 -1.96
N VAL A 171 -1.60 24.04 -0.92
CA VAL A 171 -2.07 24.87 0.19
C VAL A 171 -1.57 26.30 0.00
N ASP A 172 -2.45 27.30 0.10
CA ASP A 172 -2.01 28.69 0.22
C ASP A 172 -1.30 28.85 1.57
N MET A 173 -0.02 29.24 1.54
CA MET A 173 0.79 29.46 2.75
C MET A 173 0.16 30.43 3.75
N LYS A 174 -0.67 31.39 3.28
CA LYS A 174 -1.41 32.31 4.16
C LYS A 174 -2.54 31.60 4.90
N GLU A 175 -3.27 30.72 4.22
CA GLU A 175 -4.30 29.87 4.84
C GLU A 175 -3.67 28.81 5.75
N TYR A 176 -2.53 28.23 5.38
CA TYR A 176 -1.83 27.28 6.23
C TYR A 176 -1.41 27.89 7.57
N SER A 177 -0.94 29.14 7.55
CA SER A 177 -0.49 29.86 8.75
C SER A 177 -1.66 30.16 9.70
N SER A 178 -2.84 30.53 9.16
CA SER A 178 -4.05 30.76 9.96
C SER A 178 -4.70 29.45 10.44
N LEU A 179 -4.57 28.37 9.67
CA LEU A 179 -4.98 27.04 10.07
C LEU A 179 -4.09 26.49 11.19
N GLN A 180 -2.78 26.72 11.18
CA GLN A 180 -1.88 26.30 12.27
C GLN A 180 -2.24 26.90 13.63
N SER A 181 -2.62 28.20 13.67
CA SER A 181 -3.08 28.83 14.91
C SER A 181 -4.40 28.26 15.43
N ASN A 182 -5.31 27.86 14.55
CA ASN A 182 -6.63 27.29 14.91
C ASN A 182 -6.58 25.77 15.16
N SER A 183 -5.62 25.06 14.56
CA SER A 183 -5.49 23.59 14.65
C SER A 183 -4.81 23.12 15.93
N LEU A 184 -4.00 23.96 16.61
CA LEU A 184 -3.51 23.64 17.94
C LEU A 184 -4.65 23.51 18.98
N GLU A 185 -5.74 24.26 18.83
CA GLU A 185 -6.94 24.16 19.68
C GLU A 185 -7.90 23.02 19.26
N SER A 186 -8.00 22.72 17.96
CA SER A 186 -8.95 21.72 17.43
C SER A 186 -8.37 20.30 17.26
N ALA A 187 -7.03 20.14 17.23
CA ALA A 187 -6.36 18.83 17.23
C ALA A 187 -6.61 18.02 18.51
N HIS A 188 -7.12 18.66 19.57
CA HIS A 188 -7.50 18.00 20.82
C HIS A 188 -8.88 17.32 20.78
N LYS A 189 -9.71 17.57 19.75
CA LYS A 189 -11.00 16.91 19.63
C LYS A 189 -10.86 15.61 18.86
N ARG A 190 -10.72 14.50 19.60
CA ARG A 190 -11.03 13.17 19.09
C ARG A 190 -12.44 13.22 18.46
N SER A 191 -12.63 12.54 17.35
CA SER A 191 -13.95 12.50 16.71
C SER A 191 -14.96 11.97 17.73
N PRO A 192 -16.12 12.61 17.99
CA PRO A 192 -17.12 12.07 18.91
C PRO A 192 -17.55 10.65 18.54
N THR A 193 -17.46 10.32 17.25
CA THR A 193 -17.71 9.02 16.64
C THR A 193 -16.68 7.94 17.01
N CYS A 194 -15.44 8.31 17.37
CA CYS A 194 -14.42 7.35 17.80
C CYS A 194 -14.51 7.01 19.30
N GLU A 195 -15.14 7.88 20.10
CA GLU A 195 -15.36 7.66 21.54
C GLU A 195 -16.58 6.78 21.81
N ASN A 196 -17.62 6.84 20.96
CA ASN A 196 -18.79 5.95 20.99
C ASN A 196 -18.64 4.69 20.11
N PHE A 197 -17.39 4.27 19.87
CA PHE A 197 -17.09 3.17 18.97
C PHE A 197 -17.63 1.82 19.50
N SER A 198 -18.53 1.21 18.71
CA SER A 198 -18.90 -0.20 18.85
C SER A 198 -18.60 -0.93 17.54
N LYS A 199 -18.19 -2.19 17.61
CA LYS A 199 -17.96 -3.01 16.41
C LYS A 199 -19.24 -3.18 15.57
N GLU A 200 -20.40 -3.07 16.22
CA GLU A 200 -21.72 -3.23 15.60
C GLU A 200 -22.28 -1.94 14.99
N ARG A 201 -21.82 -0.75 15.41
CA ARG A 201 -22.35 0.54 14.96
C ARG A 201 -21.24 1.56 14.76
N LEU A 202 -21.08 2.00 13.52
CA LEU A 202 -20.16 3.05 13.13
C LEU A 202 -20.94 4.31 12.76
N MET A 203 -20.68 5.40 13.48
CA MET A 203 -21.27 6.71 13.21
C MET A 203 -20.46 7.44 12.15
N ILE A 204 -21.12 7.94 11.12
CA ILE A 204 -20.49 8.67 10.02
C ILE A 204 -20.87 10.14 10.14
N GLY A 205 -19.94 10.96 10.62
CA GLY A 205 -20.02 12.41 10.51
C GLY A 205 -19.18 12.93 9.33
N PRO A 206 -19.02 14.26 9.22
CA PRO A 206 -18.26 14.89 8.14
C PRO A 206 -16.81 14.38 8.01
N ARG A 207 -16.17 14.10 9.15
CA ARG A 207 -14.79 13.59 9.21
C ARG A 207 -14.67 12.20 8.58
N GLU A 208 -15.61 11.31 8.87
CA GLU A 208 -15.65 9.97 8.26
C GLU A 208 -15.96 10.04 6.76
N VAL A 209 -16.90 10.90 6.35
CA VAL A 209 -17.17 11.12 4.92
C VAL A 209 -15.91 11.60 4.20
N GLN A 210 -15.21 12.59 4.76
CA GLN A 210 -13.96 13.09 4.19
C GLN A 210 -12.88 12.00 4.08
N LEU A 211 -12.75 11.15 5.11
CA LEU A 211 -11.83 10.02 5.08
C LEU A 211 -12.20 9.01 3.97
N LEU A 212 -13.50 8.69 3.82
CA LEU A 212 -13.97 7.75 2.79
C LEU A 212 -13.79 8.31 1.37
N GLN A 213 -14.10 9.61 1.16
CA GLN A 213 -13.84 10.32 -0.09
C GLN A 213 -12.35 10.30 -0.43
N GLU A 214 -11.49 10.62 0.54
CA GLU A 214 -10.04 10.59 0.35
C GLU A 214 -9.53 9.19 -0.04
N ILE A 215 -9.97 8.13 0.64
CA ILE A 215 -9.58 6.76 0.28
C ILE A 215 -10.05 6.43 -1.14
N GLN A 216 -11.28 6.80 -1.51
CA GLN A 216 -11.81 6.58 -2.85
C GLN A 216 -10.99 7.33 -3.92
N ASP A 217 -10.62 8.58 -3.66
CA ASP A 217 -9.79 9.38 -4.56
C ASP A 217 -8.39 8.81 -4.68
N GLN A 218 -7.79 8.31 -3.60
CA GLN A 218 -6.50 7.62 -3.62
C GLN A 218 -6.56 6.37 -4.52
N LEU A 219 -7.63 5.58 -4.44
CA LEU A 219 -7.84 4.43 -5.31
C LEU A 219 -8.06 4.84 -6.77
N ASN A 220 -8.80 5.92 -7.03
CA ASN A 220 -9.02 6.43 -8.38
C ASN A 220 -7.73 6.99 -9.01
N ARG A 221 -6.82 7.50 -8.18
CA ARG A 221 -5.52 8.09 -8.59
C ARG A 221 -4.34 7.13 -8.42
N SER A 222 -4.57 5.84 -8.16
CA SER A 222 -3.49 4.90 -7.81
C SER A 222 -2.54 4.61 -8.97
N GLY A 223 -2.94 4.90 -10.21
CA GLY A 223 -2.13 4.63 -11.39
C GLY A 223 -1.83 3.14 -11.49
N ASN A 224 -0.54 2.79 -11.45
CA ASN A 224 -0.09 1.39 -11.47
C ASN A 224 -0.16 0.68 -10.11
N PHE A 225 -0.44 1.41 -9.02
CA PHE A 225 -0.63 0.80 -7.72
C PHE A 225 -2.00 0.12 -7.63
N ARG A 226 -2.00 -1.01 -6.96
CA ARG A 226 -3.16 -1.81 -6.59
C ARG A 226 -3.20 -1.95 -5.08
N CYS A 227 -4.32 -1.59 -4.46
CA CYS A 227 -4.52 -1.89 -3.05
C CYS A 227 -4.52 -3.41 -2.84
N ILE A 228 -3.61 -3.90 -1.99
CA ILE A 228 -3.55 -5.31 -1.56
C ILE A 228 -4.16 -5.52 -0.19
N TYR A 229 -4.32 -4.46 0.60
CA TYR A 229 -5.01 -4.51 1.88
C TYR A 229 -5.40 -3.09 2.32
N PRO A 230 -6.54 -2.89 2.96
CA PRO A 230 -7.59 -3.87 3.23
C PRO A 230 -8.50 -4.14 2.00
N LEU A 231 -8.77 -5.41 1.71
CA LEU A 231 -9.75 -5.85 0.71
C LEU A 231 -10.87 -6.66 1.35
N THR A 232 -12.09 -6.56 0.82
CA THR A 232 -13.24 -7.35 1.30
C THR A 232 -12.96 -8.85 1.32
N SER A 233 -12.16 -9.34 0.38
CA SER A 233 -11.78 -10.74 0.24
C SER A 233 -10.76 -11.23 1.27
N ASN A 234 -9.90 -10.36 1.81
CA ASN A 234 -8.73 -10.80 2.57
C ASN A 234 -8.66 -10.28 4.00
N VAL A 235 -9.50 -9.32 4.38
CA VAL A 235 -9.42 -8.72 5.70
C VAL A 235 -9.74 -9.70 6.83
N ALA A 236 -10.74 -10.55 6.63
CA ALA A 236 -11.06 -11.59 7.62
C ALA A 236 -9.88 -12.52 7.87
N LYS A 237 -9.10 -12.84 6.83
CA LYS A 237 -7.88 -13.66 6.93
C LYS A 237 -6.82 -12.99 7.81
N TYR A 238 -6.66 -11.67 7.70
CA TYR A 238 -5.59 -10.95 8.42
C TYR A 238 -6.01 -10.35 9.76
N GLN A 239 -7.30 -10.36 10.09
CA GLN A 239 -7.84 -9.75 11.30
C GLN A 239 -7.20 -10.26 12.59
N GLY A 240 -6.76 -11.53 12.61
CA GLY A 240 -6.09 -12.13 13.78
C GLY A 240 -4.67 -11.62 14.05
N PHE A 241 -4.00 -10.99 13.08
CA PHE A 241 -2.62 -10.53 13.25
C PHE A 241 -2.49 -9.19 13.97
N TYR A 242 -3.58 -8.44 14.12
CA TYR A 242 -3.60 -7.20 14.87
C TYR A 242 -4.66 -7.31 15.99
N GLY A 243 -4.25 -7.12 17.25
CA GLY A 243 -5.09 -7.41 18.42
C GLY A 243 -6.46 -6.71 18.44
N SER A 244 -6.57 -5.51 17.84
CA SER A 244 -7.85 -4.87 17.53
C SER A 244 -7.74 -4.07 16.25
N ALA A 245 -8.74 -4.16 15.37
CA ALA A 245 -8.85 -3.33 14.18
C ALA A 245 -8.92 -1.85 14.58
N THR A 246 -8.22 -0.99 13.86
CA THR A 246 -8.38 0.46 14.03
C THR A 246 -9.75 0.89 13.52
N TYR A 247 -10.30 1.96 14.11
CA TYR A 247 -11.58 2.54 13.70
C TYR A 247 -11.64 2.81 12.19
N ASN A 248 -10.61 3.47 11.64
CA ASN A 248 -10.52 3.81 10.21
C ASN A 248 -10.53 2.56 9.32
N CYS A 249 -9.85 1.49 9.73
CA CYS A 249 -9.91 0.22 9.02
C CYS A 249 -11.34 -0.33 9.03
N LEU A 250 -12.00 -0.41 10.19
CA LEU A 250 -13.38 -0.91 10.26
C LEU A 250 -14.38 -0.07 9.48
N LEU A 251 -14.23 1.26 9.50
CA LEU A 251 -15.05 2.16 8.70
C LEU A 251 -14.95 1.81 7.22
N TRP A 252 -13.73 1.77 6.69
CA TRP A 252 -13.49 1.44 5.29
C TRP A 252 -14.01 0.05 4.91
N LEU A 253 -13.79 -0.94 5.77
CA LEU A 253 -14.24 -2.32 5.53
C LEU A 253 -15.74 -2.46 5.44
N ASN A 254 -16.45 -1.82 6.37
CA ASN A 254 -17.90 -1.89 6.37
C ASN A 254 -18.49 -1.01 5.27
N PHE A 255 -17.83 0.10 4.90
CA PHE A 255 -18.17 0.88 3.71
C PHE A 255 -18.09 0.04 2.43
N LEU A 256 -17.02 -0.72 2.22
CA LEU A 256 -16.88 -1.61 1.06
C LEU A 256 -17.92 -2.74 0.99
N LYS A 257 -18.55 -3.08 2.12
CA LYS A 257 -19.63 -4.09 2.17
C LYS A 257 -21.01 -3.52 1.82
N LEU A 258 -21.15 -2.19 1.78
CA LEU A 258 -22.39 -1.54 1.36
C LEU A 258 -22.60 -1.70 -0.15
N SER A 259 -23.85 -1.57 -0.60
CA SER A 259 -24.18 -1.54 -2.02
C SER A 259 -23.57 -0.29 -2.71
N PRO A 260 -23.33 -0.32 -4.04
CA PRO A 260 -22.82 0.83 -4.77
C PRO A 260 -23.69 2.10 -4.62
N ALA A 261 -25.01 1.93 -4.48
CA ALA A 261 -25.93 3.03 -4.24
C ALA A 261 -25.72 3.67 -2.86
N GLU A 262 -25.56 2.87 -1.81
CA GLU A 262 -25.27 3.34 -0.45
C GLU A 262 -23.89 4.00 -0.35
N GLN A 263 -22.88 3.43 -1.00
CA GLN A 263 -21.55 4.02 -1.09
C GLN A 263 -21.62 5.41 -1.75
N SER A 264 -22.33 5.50 -2.89
CA SER A 264 -22.52 6.77 -3.61
C SER A 264 -23.28 7.80 -2.78
N LEU A 265 -24.24 7.37 -1.95
CA LEU A 265 -24.98 8.27 -1.07
C LEU A 265 -24.05 8.94 -0.04
N ILE A 266 -23.15 8.17 0.57
CA ILE A 266 -22.17 8.68 1.55
C ILE A 266 -21.17 9.62 0.86
N LEU A 267 -20.64 9.21 -0.29
CA LEU A 267 -19.57 9.94 -0.98
C LEU A 267 -20.02 11.29 -1.59
N ASN A 268 -21.31 11.46 -1.89
CA ASN A 268 -21.83 12.67 -2.53
C ASN A 268 -22.45 13.69 -1.55
N VAL A 269 -22.32 13.50 -0.24
CA VAL A 269 -22.85 14.48 0.73
C VAL A 269 -22.02 15.76 0.71
N ASP A 270 -22.70 16.90 0.56
CA ASP A 270 -22.09 18.23 0.71
C ASP A 270 -21.95 18.55 2.21
N ASN A 271 -20.74 18.41 2.73
CA ASN A 271 -20.40 18.56 4.15
C ASN A 271 -20.23 20.02 4.60
N LYS A 272 -20.76 21.00 3.87
CA LYS A 272 -20.59 22.43 4.21
C LYS A 272 -21.28 22.78 5.54
N GLY A 273 -20.53 22.66 6.63
CA GLY A 273 -20.77 23.33 7.90
C GLY A 273 -21.71 22.63 8.89
N ASN A 274 -22.01 21.33 8.72
CA ASN A 274 -22.83 20.60 9.70
C ASN A 274 -22.01 19.52 10.41
N ASP A 275 -21.83 19.63 11.74
CA ASP A 275 -21.09 18.67 12.57
C ASP A 275 -21.93 17.45 12.99
N ASP A 276 -23.18 17.38 12.53
CA ASP A 276 -24.11 16.30 12.87
C ASP A 276 -23.67 14.94 12.29
N ILE A 277 -24.06 13.87 12.99
CA ILE A 277 -23.96 12.51 12.45
C ILE A 277 -24.91 12.41 11.25
N LEU A 278 -24.39 12.02 10.10
CA LEU A 278 -25.14 11.96 8.84
C LEU A 278 -25.69 10.56 8.59
N PHE A 279 -24.86 9.55 8.86
CA PHE A 279 -25.21 8.16 8.67
C PHE A 279 -24.76 7.27 9.81
N GLN A 280 -25.33 6.08 9.84
CA GLN A 280 -24.94 4.99 10.72
C GLN A 280 -24.79 3.73 9.88
N ILE A 281 -23.59 3.13 9.90
CA ILE A 281 -23.41 1.77 9.43
C ILE A 281 -23.71 0.82 10.59
N VAL A 282 -24.68 -0.07 10.38
CA VAL A 282 -25.01 -1.14 11.32
C VAL A 282 -24.46 -2.45 10.78
N VAL A 283 -23.64 -3.12 11.60
CA VAL A 283 -23.04 -4.42 11.31
C VAL A 283 -23.81 -5.47 12.09
N SER A 284 -24.43 -6.41 11.38
CA SER A 284 -25.09 -7.60 11.94
C SER A 284 -24.32 -8.87 11.54
N GLU A 285 -24.68 -10.01 12.13
CA GLU A 285 -24.05 -11.30 11.79
C GLU A 285 -24.17 -11.66 10.31
N THR A 286 -25.24 -11.23 9.64
CA THR A 286 -25.56 -11.63 8.27
C THR A 286 -25.45 -10.50 7.24
N ALA A 287 -25.40 -9.24 7.66
CA ALA A 287 -25.43 -8.09 6.74
C ALA A 287 -24.82 -6.81 7.33
N VAL A 288 -24.34 -5.95 6.45
CA VAL A 288 -23.98 -4.56 6.75
C VAL A 288 -24.98 -3.65 6.05
N THR A 289 -25.61 -2.74 6.79
CA THR A 289 -26.67 -1.86 6.25
C THR A 289 -26.40 -0.41 6.61
N LEU A 290 -26.71 0.51 5.68
CA LEU A 290 -26.68 1.94 5.94
C LEU A 290 -28.03 2.44 6.50
N LYS A 291 -27.98 3.24 7.55
CA LYS A 291 -29.13 4.02 8.05
C LYS A 291 -28.79 5.50 7.95
N THR A 292 -29.72 6.32 7.50
CA THR A 292 -29.64 7.77 7.69
C THR A 292 -29.85 8.07 9.16
N ALA A 293 -29.10 9.01 9.71
CA ALA A 293 -29.40 9.54 11.04
C ALA A 293 -30.69 10.34 10.95
N SER A 294 -31.84 9.67 11.09
CA SER A 294 -33.09 10.37 11.37
C SER A 294 -32.87 11.15 12.66
N THR A 295 -33.10 12.48 12.59
CA THR A 295 -33.30 13.35 13.75
C THR A 295 -34.09 12.58 14.81
N PRO A 296 -33.71 12.65 16.10
CA PRO A 296 -34.32 11.83 17.14
C PRO A 296 -35.84 11.94 17.04
N GLN A 297 -36.52 10.80 16.90
CA GLN A 297 -37.96 10.75 17.08
C GLN A 297 -38.24 11.29 18.49
N ASN A 298 -39.01 12.38 18.52
CA ASN A 298 -39.46 13.17 19.67
C ASN A 298 -39.66 12.37 20.97
#